data_AF-W9R7D7-F1
#
_entry.id   AF-W9R7D7-F1
#
_cell.length_a   1.000
_cell.length_b   1.000
_cell.length_c   1.000
_cell.angle_alpha   90.00
_cell.angle_beta   90.00
_cell.angle_gamma   90.00
#
_symmetry.space_group_name_H-M   'P 1'
#
loop_
_entity.id
_entity.type
_entity.pdbx_description
1 polymer ?
#
loop_
_entity_poly.entity_id
_entity_poly.type
_entity_poly.pdbx_seq_one_letter_code
_entity_poly.pdbx_strand_id
1 'polypeptide(L)'
;MTGKGTSLGELLAAELEPVAAGNRKTVKGFYKAFASNDTETISRVVASDLEWWFHGPPNCQHMMRTLTGKSNPSEFKFKPRNITAFADRVIVEGWRGSDGH
;
A
#
# COMPACT_ATOMS: atom_id res chain seq x y z
N MET A 1 44.78 5.86 10.02
CA MET A 1 43.34 6.01 10.32
C MET A 1 42.62 6.30 9.00
N THR A 2 42.13 5.27 8.32
CA THR A 2 41.35 5.41 7.09
C THR A 2 39.90 5.71 7.46
N GLY A 3 39.47 6.96 7.26
CA GLY A 3 38.06 7.33 7.39
C GLY A 3 37.27 6.65 6.28
N LYS A 4 36.30 5.80 6.63
CA LYS A 4 35.27 5.35 5.68
C LYS A 4 34.49 6.59 5.25
N GLY A 5 34.72 7.08 4.04
CA GLY A 5 33.91 8.12 3.44
C GLY A 5 32.54 7.54 3.09
N THR A 6 31.48 8.03 3.73
CA THR A 6 30.10 7.70 3.38
C THR A 6 29.81 8.18 1.96
N SER A 7 29.31 7.29 1.12
CA SER A 7 28.98 7.61 -0.27
C SER A 7 27.75 8.52 -0.35
N LEU A 8 27.64 9.31 -1.43
CA LEU A 8 26.46 10.13 -1.68
C LEU A 8 25.17 9.29 -1.72
N GLY A 9 25.26 8.04 -2.21
CA GLY A 9 24.14 7.09 -2.22
C GLY A 9 23.69 6.67 -0.82
N GLU A 10 24.61 6.47 0.12
CA GLU A 10 24.29 6.14 1.51
C GLU A 10 23.64 7.32 2.25
N LEU A 11 24.05 8.57 1.94
CA LEU A 11 23.43 9.78 2.50
C LEU A 11 22.00 9.97 1.99
N LEU A 12 21.77 9.81 0.67
CA LEU A 12 20.43 9.90 0.07
C LEU A 12 19.50 8.80 0.57
N ALA A 13 20.00 7.57 0.72
CA ALA A 13 19.21 6.48 1.29
C ALA A 13 18.80 6.80 2.74
N ALA A 14 19.71 7.34 3.55
CA ALA A 14 19.40 7.71 4.95
C ALA A 14 18.32 8.80 5.07
N GLU A 15 18.22 9.73 4.11
CA GLU A 15 17.15 10.74 4.08
C GLU A 15 15.80 10.17 3.62
N LEU A 16 15.81 9.20 2.72
CA LEU A 16 14.59 8.60 2.15
C LEU A 16 14.01 7.48 3.03
N GLU A 17 14.81 6.83 3.88
CA GLU A 17 14.37 5.77 4.78
C GLU A 17 13.25 6.21 5.75
N PRO A 18 13.34 7.37 6.44
CA PRO A 18 12.23 7.87 7.26
C PRO A 18 10.93 8.06 6.49
N VAL A 19 11.01 8.57 5.25
CA VAL A 19 9.86 8.77 4.37
C VAL A 19 9.25 7.42 3.98
N ALA A 20 10.08 6.48 3.53
CA ALA A 20 9.65 5.13 3.19
C ALA A 20 9.01 4.40 4.38
N ALA A 21 9.58 4.54 5.58
CA ALA A 21 9.02 3.98 6.80
C ALA A 21 7.65 4.58 7.15
N GLY A 22 7.50 5.90 6.99
CA GLY A 22 6.22 6.61 7.14
C GLY A 22 5.17 6.10 6.17
N ASN A 23 5.50 6.04 4.88
CA ASN A 23 4.61 5.55 3.82
C ASN A 23 4.18 4.10 4.07
N ARG A 24 5.13 3.23 4.45
CA ARG A 24 4.84 1.84 4.84
C ARG A 24 3.82 1.78 5.98
N LYS A 25 3.98 2.64 6.99
CA LYS A 25 3.07 2.70 8.15
C LYS A 25 1.68 3.17 7.72
N THR A 26 1.58 4.20 6.88
CA THR A 26 0.31 4.71 6.32
C THR A 26 -0.42 3.61 5.56
N VAL A 27 0.26 2.94 4.62
CA VAL A 27 -0.35 1.87 3.81
C VAL A 27 -0.74 0.66 4.67
N LYS A 28 0.07 0.29 5.67
CA LYS A 28 -0.31 -0.75 6.63
C LYS A 28 -1.56 -0.37 7.43
N GLY A 29 -1.71 0.91 7.78
CA GLY A 29 -2.91 1.45 8.41
C GLY A 29 -4.14 1.36 7.50
N PHE A 30 -3.99 1.77 6.23
CA PHE A 30 -5.02 1.64 5.22
C PHE A 30 -5.53 0.20 5.10
N TYR A 31 -4.65 -0.80 4.95
CA TYR A 31 -5.10 -2.19 4.81
C TYR A 31 -5.77 -2.76 6.07
N LYS A 32 -5.39 -2.28 7.27
CA LYS A 32 -6.09 -2.64 8.51
C LYS A 32 -7.52 -2.08 8.51
N ALA A 33 -7.67 -0.79 8.18
CA ALA A 33 -8.96 -0.14 8.08
C ALA A 33 -9.84 -0.77 6.99
N PHE A 34 -9.24 -1.10 5.84
CA PHE A 34 -9.90 -1.81 4.75
C PHE A 34 -10.43 -3.18 5.19
N ALA A 35 -9.65 -3.96 5.94
CA ALA A 35 -10.08 -5.26 6.45
C ALA A 35 -11.23 -5.16 7.48
N SER A 36 -11.34 -4.04 8.19
CA SER A 36 -12.40 -3.79 9.19
C SER A 36 -13.56 -2.94 8.69
N ASN A 37 -13.61 -2.60 7.39
CA ASN A 37 -14.57 -1.67 6.81
C ASN A 37 -14.64 -0.30 7.53
N ASP A 38 -13.50 0.17 8.06
CA ASP A 38 -13.38 1.49 8.70
C ASP A 38 -13.26 2.57 7.62
N THR A 39 -14.43 3.03 7.15
CA THR A 39 -14.55 4.02 6.08
C THR A 39 -14.01 5.39 6.47
N GLU A 40 -14.07 5.76 7.75
CA GLU A 40 -13.54 7.04 8.25
C GLU A 40 -12.02 7.09 8.07
N THR A 41 -11.30 6.07 8.55
CA THR A 41 -9.85 5.97 8.39
C THR A 41 -9.44 5.88 6.91
N ILE A 42 -10.17 5.11 6.10
CA ILE A 42 -9.90 5.01 4.65
C ILE A 42 -9.98 6.39 3.98
N SER A 43 -11.04 7.17 4.28
CA SER A 43 -11.26 8.48 3.67
C SER A 43 -10.19 9.52 4.01
N ARG A 44 -9.53 9.37 5.16
CA ARG A 44 -8.42 10.25 5.59
C ARG A 44 -7.10 9.95 4.88
N VAL A 45 -6.95 8.76 4.32
CA VAL A 45 -5.70 8.30 3.69
C VAL A 45 -5.80 8.34 2.17
N VAL A 46 -6.98 8.10 1.61
CA VAL A 46 -7.21 8.10 0.16
C VAL A 46 -7.58 9.51 -0.30
N ALA A 47 -6.75 10.09 -1.17
CA ALA A 47 -7.04 11.36 -1.79
C ALA A 47 -8.28 11.27 -2.70
N SER A 48 -9.06 12.35 -2.78
CA SER A 48 -10.29 12.40 -3.59
C SER A 48 -10.04 12.24 -5.10
N ASP A 49 -8.83 12.56 -5.54
CA ASP A 49 -8.34 12.53 -6.92
C ASP A 49 -7.44 11.30 -7.20
N LEU A 50 -7.55 10.24 -6.39
CA LEU A 50 -6.78 9.01 -6.57
C LEU A 50 -6.96 8.43 -7.98
N GLU A 51 -5.84 8.32 -8.71
CA GLU A 51 -5.79 7.69 -10.02
C GLU A 51 -5.61 6.17 -9.91
N TRP A 52 -6.32 5.42 -10.77
CA TRP A 52 -6.33 3.96 -10.76
C TRP A 52 -5.68 3.39 -12.00
N TRP A 53 -4.59 2.67 -11.82
CA TRP A 53 -3.87 1.98 -12.88
C TRP A 53 -4.06 0.48 -12.69
N PHE A 54 -4.74 -0.17 -13.63
CA PHE A 54 -5.05 -1.58 -13.54
C PHE A 54 -4.66 -2.33 -14.82
N HIS A 55 -3.84 -3.36 -14.66
CA HIS A 55 -3.24 -4.12 -15.76
C HIS A 55 -3.82 -5.54 -15.92
N GLY A 56 -5.03 -5.80 -15.41
CA GLY A 56 -5.72 -7.09 -15.55
C GLY A 56 -7.06 -6.99 -16.28
N PRO A 57 -7.83 -8.10 -16.33
CA PRO A 57 -9.19 -8.11 -16.85
C PRO A 57 -10.14 -7.16 -16.08
N PRO A 58 -10.98 -6.34 -16.74
CA PRO A 58 -11.80 -5.31 -16.08
C PRO A 58 -12.65 -5.79 -14.90
N ASN A 59 -13.13 -7.05 -14.92
CA ASN A 59 -13.88 -7.67 -13.83
C ASN A 59 -13.06 -7.90 -12.54
N CYS A 60 -11.73 -7.81 -12.61
CA CYS A 60 -10.81 -8.02 -11.49
C CYS A 60 -10.39 -6.72 -10.76
N GLN A 61 -11.01 -5.56 -11.08
CA GLN A 61 -10.76 -4.27 -10.41
C GLN A 61 -11.40 -4.19 -9.01
N HIS A 62 -11.18 -5.20 -8.16
CA HIS A 62 -11.90 -5.38 -6.91
C HIS A 62 -11.72 -4.23 -5.91
N MET A 63 -10.49 -3.73 -5.73
CA MET A 63 -10.22 -2.66 -4.78
C MET A 63 -10.92 -1.35 -5.14
N MET A 64 -10.80 -0.94 -6.41
CA MET A 64 -11.49 0.25 -6.92
C MET A 64 -12.99 0.10 -6.76
N ARG A 65 -13.57 -1.05 -7.14
CA ARG A 65 -15.01 -1.28 -7.01
C ARG A 65 -15.48 -1.19 -5.56
N THR A 66 -14.74 -1.73 -4.60
CA THR A 66 -15.08 -1.63 -3.18
C THR A 66 -14.96 -0.19 -2.67
N LEU A 67 -13.86 0.51 -2.96
CA LEU A 67 -13.67 1.89 -2.50
C LEU A 67 -14.64 2.90 -3.13
N THR A 68 -15.21 2.57 -4.30
CA THR A 68 -16.22 3.40 -4.99
C THR A 68 -17.65 2.93 -4.77
N GLY A 69 -17.88 1.93 -3.91
CA GLY A 69 -19.22 1.41 -3.62
C GLY A 69 -19.86 0.61 -4.76
N LYS A 70 -19.10 0.22 -5.79
CA LYS A 70 -19.55 -0.62 -6.92
C LYS A 70 -19.56 -2.12 -6.60
N SER A 71 -19.13 -2.53 -5.42
CA SER A 71 -19.20 -3.91 -4.91
C SER A 71 -19.37 -3.93 -3.40
N ASN A 72 -19.93 -5.02 -2.87
CA ASN A 72 -20.00 -5.24 -1.44
C ASN A 72 -18.60 -5.51 -0.88
N PRO A 73 -18.19 -4.92 0.26
CA PRO A 73 -16.89 -5.17 0.88
C PRO A 73 -16.62 -6.66 1.19
N SER A 74 -17.66 -7.47 1.35
CA SER A 74 -17.52 -8.92 1.56
C SER A 74 -17.07 -9.71 0.32
N GLU A 75 -17.25 -9.18 -0.90
CA GLU A 75 -16.90 -9.86 -2.16
C GLU A 75 -15.39 -10.01 -2.37
N PHE A 76 -14.60 -9.14 -1.75
CA PHE A 76 -13.15 -9.10 -1.90
C PHE A 76 -12.45 -8.83 -0.57
N LYS A 77 -11.67 -9.82 -0.13
CA LYS A 77 -10.74 -9.69 1.00
C LYS A 77 -9.33 -9.81 0.48
N PHE A 78 -8.57 -8.74 0.55
CA PHE A 78 -7.14 -8.76 0.26
C PHE A 78 -6.36 -9.01 1.54
N LYS A 79 -5.45 -9.98 1.52
CA LYS A 79 -4.53 -10.24 2.63
C LYS A 79 -3.10 -9.86 2.22
N PRO A 80 -2.57 -8.71 2.68
CA PRO A 80 -1.16 -8.37 2.44
C PRO A 80 -0.24 -9.45 3.02
N ARG A 81 0.70 -9.94 2.22
CA ARG A 81 1.81 -10.80 2.67
C ARG A 81 3.10 -10.01 2.81
N ASN A 82 3.37 -9.13 1.85
CA ASN A 82 4.56 -8.30 1.82
C ASN A 82 4.16 -6.83 1.60
N ILE A 83 4.81 -5.92 2.33
CA ILE A 83 4.66 -4.48 2.19
C ILE A 83 6.05 -3.89 2.16
N THR A 84 6.51 -3.54 0.96
CA THR A 84 7.84 -2.97 0.72
C THR A 84 7.68 -1.50 0.38
N ALA A 85 8.41 -0.63 1.06
CA ALA A 85 8.42 0.80 0.78
C ALA A 85 9.82 1.22 0.35
N PHE A 86 9.89 2.12 -0.62
CA PHE A 86 11.12 2.72 -1.11
C PHE A 86 10.79 4.14 -1.56
N ALA A 87 11.54 5.11 -1.02
CA ALA A 87 11.26 6.52 -1.21
C ALA A 87 9.77 6.87 -0.94
N ASP A 88 9.09 7.41 -1.94
CA ASP A 88 7.70 7.85 -1.93
C ASP A 88 6.68 6.74 -2.27
N ARG A 89 7.14 5.52 -2.55
CA ARG A 89 6.30 4.43 -3.06
C ARG A 89 6.19 3.27 -2.08
N VAL A 90 5.05 2.60 -2.13
CA VAL A 90 4.80 1.36 -1.40
C VAL A 90 4.23 0.33 -2.36
N ILE A 91 4.87 -0.84 -2.42
CA ILE A 91 4.36 -2.03 -3.12
C ILE A 91 3.76 -2.96 -2.08
N VAL A 92 2.54 -3.42 -2.36
CA VAL A 92 1.85 -4.41 -1.52
C VAL A 92 1.53 -5.64 -2.35
N GLU A 93 2.02 -6.78 -1.89
CA GLU A 93 1.79 -8.08 -2.52
C GLU A 93 0.92 -8.94 -1.61
N GLY A 94 0.00 -9.70 -2.20
CA GLY A 94 -0.92 -10.56 -1.47
C GLY A 94 -1.87 -11.29 -2.42
N TRP A 95 -2.79 -12.07 -1.85
CA TRP A 95 -3.79 -12.81 -2.60
C TRP A 95 -5.19 -12.54 -2.07
N ARG A 96 -6.19 -12.92 -2.87
CA ARG A 96 -7.59 -12.98 -2.44
C ARG A 96 -7.69 -14.02 -1.33
N GLY A 97 -8.22 -13.64 -0.18
CA GLY A 97 -8.31 -14.49 1.00
C GLY A 97 -9.29 -15.64 0.81
N SER A 98 -8.84 -16.72 0.17
CA SER A 98 -9.43 -18.06 0.27
C SER A 98 -8.50 -19.19 -0.19
N ASP A 99 -7.41 -18.92 -0.91
CA ASP A 99 -6.61 -20.02 -1.49
C ASP A 99 -5.18 -19.99 -0.93
N GLY A 100 -5.05 -20.45 0.32
CA GLY A 100 -3.78 -20.85 0.90
C GLY A 100 -3.66 -22.37 0.80
N HIS A 101 -2.95 -22.85 -0.22
CA HIS A 101 -2.29 -24.16 -0.15
C HIS A 101 -0.90 -23.98 0.47
#